data_AF-A0A453T6Y1-F1
#
_entry.id   AF-A0A453T6Y1-F1
#
_cell.length_a   1.000
_cell.length_b   1.000
_cell.length_c   1.000
_cell.angle_alpha   90.00
_cell.angle_beta   90.00
_cell.angle_gamma   90.00
#
_symmetry.space_group_name_H-M   'P 1'
#
loop_
_entity.id
_entity.type
_entity.pdbx_description
1 polymer ?
#
loop_
_entity_poly.entity_id
_entity_poly.type
_entity_poly.pdbx_seq_one_letter_code
_entity_poly.pdbx_strand_id
1 'polypeptide(L)'
;LAGAMFCLMSSCACHLLSCHSHRLNLFLIRLDYTGIAVMIVVSFFPPIYYIFQCEPRWQLAYLSAISLAGAATVYALMSPRLSDAKYRAHRALLFVGMGLSGVVPAVHAAAVNWHEPRRNVTLAYEGAMAASYLVGTAFYLTRVPERWRPGMFDLCGQSHQIFHLLVIAGALAHYGAAIVFLRVRDEMGCPAN
;
A
#
# COMPACT_ATOMS: atom_id res chain seq x y z
N LEU A 1 -7.79 -5.10 6.69
CA LEU A 1 -9.14 -4.56 6.42
C LEU A 1 -9.28 -3.10 6.82
N ALA A 2 -9.17 -2.74 8.11
CA ALA A 2 -9.36 -1.36 8.57
C ALA A 2 -8.54 -0.30 7.81
N GLY A 3 -7.24 -0.54 7.57
CA GLY A 3 -6.39 0.39 6.81
C GLY A 3 -6.85 0.59 5.36
N ALA A 4 -7.28 -0.47 4.69
CA ALA A 4 -7.82 -0.39 3.33
C ALA A 4 -9.17 0.35 3.30
N MET A 5 -10.06 0.06 4.24
CA MET A 5 -11.34 0.77 4.35
C MET A 5 -11.13 2.27 4.58
N PHE A 6 -10.26 2.63 5.51
CA PHE A 6 -9.90 4.02 5.76
C PHE A 6 -9.36 4.71 4.50
N CYS A 7 -8.40 4.09 3.81
CA CYS A 7 -7.82 4.62 2.58
C CYS A 7 -8.84 4.83 1.47
N LEU A 8 -9.70 3.84 1.22
CA LEU A 8 -10.69 3.93 0.16
C LEU A 8 -11.79 4.94 0.50
N MET A 9 -12.22 5.00 1.76
CA MET A 9 -13.20 5.99 2.22
C MET A 9 -12.64 7.42 2.16
N SER A 10 -11.40 7.65 2.60
CA SER A 10 -10.77 8.97 2.51
C SER A 10 -10.59 9.42 1.07
N SER A 11 -10.18 8.52 0.18
CA SER A 11 -10.12 8.73 -1.27
C SER A 11 -11.48 9.11 -1.85
N CYS A 12 -12.53 8.34 -1.55
CA CYS A 12 -13.88 8.62 -2.02
C CYS A 12 -14.39 9.98 -1.54
N ALA A 13 -14.23 10.29 -0.24
CA ALA A 13 -14.63 11.57 0.32
C ALA A 13 -13.87 12.74 -0.33
N CYS A 14 -12.57 12.58 -0.57
CA CYS A 14 -11.74 13.57 -1.24
C CYS A 14 -12.25 13.89 -2.65
N HIS A 15 -12.44 12.87 -3.48
CA HIS A 15 -12.86 13.08 -4.85
C HIS A 15 -14.30 13.58 -4.96
N LEU A 16 -15.21 13.08 -4.11
CA LEU A 16 -16.61 13.50 -4.10
C LEU A 16 -16.80 14.97 -3.67
N LEU A 17 -16.01 15.44 -2.70
CA LEU A 17 -16.17 16.78 -2.10
C LEU A 17 -15.10 17.79 -2.57
N SER A 18 -14.26 17.41 -3.55
CA SER A 18 -13.13 18.21 -4.04
C SER A 18 -13.54 19.60 -4.56
N CYS A 19 -14.76 19.75 -5.09
CA CYS A 19 -15.28 21.00 -5.64
C CYS A 19 -15.97 21.91 -4.62
N HIS A 20 -16.12 21.48 -3.36
CA HIS A 20 -16.93 22.20 -2.37
C HIS A 20 -16.28 23.51 -1.89
N SER A 21 -15.04 23.47 -1.38
CA SER A 21 -14.29 24.67 -1.00
C SER A 21 -12.79 24.42 -0.97
N HIS A 22 -11.99 25.46 -1.18
CA HIS A 22 -10.53 25.35 -1.23
C HIS A 22 -9.94 24.77 0.07
N ARG A 23 -10.43 25.23 1.24
CA ARG A 23 -9.97 24.74 2.55
C ARG A 23 -10.30 23.27 2.77
N LEU A 24 -11.52 22.84 2.41
CA LEU A 24 -11.94 21.45 2.55
C LEU A 24 -11.15 20.54 1.59
N ASN A 25 -10.97 20.95 0.34
CA ASN A 25 -10.20 20.19 -0.64
C ASN A 25 -8.75 19.94 -0.18
N LEU A 26 -8.07 20.97 0.36
CA LEU A 26 -6.72 20.80 0.91
C LEU A 26 -6.66 19.82 2.08
N PHE A 27 -7.67 19.83 2.95
CA PHE A 27 -7.77 18.87 4.06
C PHE A 27 -7.98 17.45 3.54
N LEU A 28 -8.93 17.26 2.62
CA LEU A 28 -9.27 15.93 2.10
C LEU A 28 -8.15 15.31 1.27
N ILE A 29 -7.42 16.09 0.47
CA ILE A 29 -6.25 15.59 -0.28
C ILE A 29 -5.17 15.06 0.68
N ARG A 30 -4.95 15.74 1.80
CA ARG A 30 -4.00 15.29 2.83
C ARG A 30 -4.50 14.02 3.53
N LEU A 31 -5.80 13.92 3.78
CA LEU A 31 -6.42 12.73 4.35
C LEU A 31 -6.36 11.53 3.40
N ASP A 32 -6.54 11.76 2.10
CA ASP A 32 -6.38 10.76 1.04
C ASP A 32 -4.94 10.20 1.02
N TYR A 33 -3.94 11.09 1.01
CA TYR A 33 -2.52 10.69 1.10
C TYR A 33 -2.18 9.97 2.40
N THR A 34 -2.78 10.37 3.52
CA THR A 34 -2.65 9.68 4.80
C THR A 34 -3.25 8.27 4.73
N GLY A 35 -4.37 8.13 4.03
CA GLY A 35 -5.02 6.85 3.73
C GLY A 35 -4.05 5.86 3.09
N ILE A 36 -3.32 6.28 2.06
CA ILE A 36 -2.33 5.43 1.37
C ILE A 36 -1.24 4.98 2.34
N ALA A 37 -0.65 5.91 3.11
CA ALA A 37 0.39 5.57 4.08
C ALA A 37 -0.11 4.58 5.15
N VAL A 38 -1.30 4.81 5.69
CA VAL A 38 -1.93 3.93 6.69
C VAL A 38 -2.21 2.55 6.10
N MET A 39 -2.71 2.46 4.86
CA MET A 39 -2.94 1.18 4.19
C MET A 39 -1.65 0.40 4.04
N ILE A 40 -0.56 1.05 3.61
CA ILE A 40 0.76 0.40 3.48
C ILE A 40 1.23 -0.12 4.84
N VAL A 41 1.26 0.73 5.88
CA VAL A 41 1.69 0.32 7.22
C VAL A 41 0.88 -0.86 7.73
N VAL A 42 -0.45 -0.79 7.68
CA VAL A 42 -1.32 -1.85 8.21
C VAL A 42 -1.22 -3.14 7.39
N SER A 43 -0.95 -3.07 6.08
CA SER A 43 -0.75 -4.27 5.25
C SER A 43 0.49 -5.09 5.64
N PHE A 44 1.49 -4.46 6.25
CA PHE A 44 2.69 -5.16 6.72
C PHE A 44 2.44 -6.00 7.98
N PHE A 45 1.41 -5.65 8.77
CA PHE A 45 1.17 -6.28 10.07
C PHE A 45 0.85 -7.78 9.96
N PRO A 46 -0.18 -8.22 9.20
CA PRO A 46 -0.49 -9.65 9.11
C PRO A 46 0.66 -10.55 8.64
N PRO A 47 1.31 -10.30 7.48
CA PRO A 47 2.38 -11.18 6.99
C PRO A 47 3.55 -11.24 7.96
N ILE A 48 4.03 -10.10 8.48
CA ILE A 48 5.16 -10.08 9.41
C ILE A 48 4.78 -10.74 10.74
N TYR A 49 3.57 -10.49 11.23
CA TYR A 49 3.10 -11.07 12.48
C TYR A 49 3.11 -12.60 12.42
N TYR A 50 2.50 -13.19 11.38
CA TYR A 50 2.37 -14.64 11.27
C TYR A 50 3.67 -15.33 10.85
N ILE A 51 4.45 -14.75 9.93
CA ILE A 51 5.71 -15.35 9.46
C ILE A 51 6.75 -15.38 10.58
N PHE A 52 6.90 -14.27 11.32
CA PHE A 52 7.94 -14.12 12.35
C PHE A 52 7.41 -14.32 13.77
N GLN A 53 6.29 -15.02 13.96
CA GLN A 53 5.69 -15.20 15.28
C GLN A 53 6.61 -15.90 16.29
N CYS A 54 7.52 -16.76 15.83
CA CYS A 54 8.51 -17.43 16.66
C CYS A 54 9.82 -16.64 16.80
N GLU A 55 9.94 -15.50 16.09
CA GLU A 55 11.12 -14.63 16.13
C GLU A 55 10.73 -13.18 16.47
N PRO A 56 10.36 -12.87 17.73
CA PRO A 56 9.83 -11.57 18.13
C PRO A 56 10.74 -10.39 17.82
N ARG A 57 12.06 -10.63 17.77
CA ARG A 57 13.06 -9.59 17.43
C ARG A 57 12.85 -9.05 16.02
N TRP A 58 12.66 -9.92 15.03
CA TRP A 58 12.44 -9.52 13.64
C TRP A 58 11.05 -8.95 13.41
N GLN A 59 10.05 -9.55 14.06
CA GLN A 59 8.70 -9.02 14.06
C GLN A 59 8.68 -7.55 14.53
N LEU A 60 9.29 -7.27 15.69
CA LEU A 60 9.37 -5.90 16.23
C LEU A 60 10.18 -4.97 15.30
N ALA A 61 11.34 -5.42 14.82
CA ALA A 61 12.20 -4.61 13.96
C ALA A 61 11.45 -4.16 12.69
N TYR A 62 10.86 -5.10 11.94
CA TYR A 62 10.17 -4.75 10.70
C TYR A 62 8.90 -3.92 10.92
N LEU A 63 8.08 -4.26 11.93
CA LEU A 63 6.86 -3.50 12.24
C LEU A 63 7.17 -2.09 12.74
N SER A 64 8.21 -1.92 13.55
CA SER A 64 8.68 -0.60 13.99
C SER A 64 9.19 0.22 12.80
N ALA A 65 9.97 -0.37 11.90
CA ALA A 65 10.56 0.31 10.76
C ALA A 65 9.48 0.84 9.81
N ILE A 66 8.50 0.01 9.43
CA ILE A 66 7.41 0.45 8.56
C ILE A 66 6.51 1.48 9.24
N SER A 67 6.25 1.33 10.54
CA SER A 67 5.43 2.29 11.31
C SER A 67 6.11 3.66 11.39
N LEU A 68 7.42 3.71 11.66
CA LEU A 68 8.21 4.94 11.66
C LEU A 68 8.26 5.58 10.27
N ALA A 69 8.49 4.78 9.22
CA ALA A 69 8.48 5.26 7.84
C ALA A 69 7.11 5.85 7.44
N GLY A 70 6.02 5.20 7.86
CA GLY A 70 4.66 5.68 7.67
C GLY A 70 4.38 6.98 8.42
N ALA A 71 4.77 7.07 9.70
CA ALA A 71 4.63 8.29 10.49
C ALA A 71 5.42 9.47 9.88
N ALA A 72 6.66 9.23 9.45
CA ALA A 72 7.49 10.22 8.77
C ALA A 72 6.86 10.68 7.44
N THR A 73 6.30 9.74 6.67
CA THR A 73 5.60 10.04 5.41
C THR A 73 4.33 10.87 5.65
N VAL A 74 3.51 10.49 6.62
CA VAL A 74 2.31 11.26 7.00
C VAL A 74 2.71 12.68 7.44
N TYR A 75 3.73 12.81 8.30
CA TYR A 75 4.24 14.09 8.75
C TYR A 75 4.69 14.98 7.57
N ALA A 76 5.46 14.42 6.63
CA ALA A 76 5.87 15.14 5.43
C ALA A 76 4.66 15.60 4.60
N LEU A 77 3.67 14.73 4.40
CA LEU A 77 2.50 15.00 3.56
C LEU A 77 1.47 15.94 4.20
N MET A 78 1.55 16.19 5.52
CA MET A 78 0.79 17.27 6.17
C MET A 78 1.22 18.67 5.72
N SER A 79 2.42 18.81 5.13
CA SER A 79 2.88 20.07 4.56
C SER A 79 2.05 20.45 3.30
N PRO A 80 1.44 21.64 3.26
CA PRO A 80 0.71 22.12 2.08
C PRO A 80 1.56 22.12 0.80
N ARG A 81 2.87 22.40 0.94
CA ARG A 81 3.80 22.47 -0.20
C ARG A 81 3.98 21.11 -0.87
N LEU A 82 4.05 20.03 -0.09
CA LEU A 82 4.26 18.67 -0.62
C LEU A 82 2.97 18.06 -1.21
N SER A 83 1.82 18.67 -0.95
CA SER A 83 0.54 18.30 -1.56
C SER A 83 0.34 18.87 -2.98
N ASP A 84 1.18 19.82 -3.42
CA ASP A 84 1.09 20.44 -4.73
C ASP A 84 1.36 19.44 -5.88
N ALA A 85 0.72 19.63 -7.03
CA ALA A 85 0.87 18.81 -8.23
C ALA A 85 2.33 18.70 -8.70
N LYS A 86 3.17 19.72 -8.43
CA LYS A 86 4.62 19.71 -8.72
C LYS A 86 5.35 18.58 -7.99
N TYR A 87 4.91 18.18 -6.80
CA TYR A 87 5.54 17.15 -5.98
C TYR A 87 4.93 15.76 -6.18
N ARG A 88 4.15 15.54 -7.25
CA ARG A 88 3.55 14.23 -7.57
C ARG A 88 4.57 13.10 -7.53
N ALA A 89 5.72 13.29 -8.20
CA ALA A 89 6.78 12.29 -8.25
C ALA A 89 7.38 12.01 -6.87
N HIS A 90 7.59 13.05 -6.07
CA HIS A 90 8.11 12.90 -4.71
C HIS A 90 7.17 12.09 -3.82
N ARG A 91 5.86 12.36 -3.86
CA ARG A 91 4.86 11.58 -3.12
C ARG A 91 4.83 10.12 -3.55
N ALA A 92 4.84 9.86 -4.86
CA ALA A 92 4.88 8.51 -5.38
C ALA A 92 6.13 7.75 -4.91
N LEU A 93 7.30 8.40 -4.91
CA LEU A 93 8.54 7.80 -4.42
C LEU A 93 8.50 7.46 -2.94
N LEU A 94 7.87 8.29 -2.09
CA LEU A 94 7.67 7.97 -0.67
C LEU A 94 6.83 6.69 -0.51
N PHE A 95 5.68 6.61 -1.17
CA PHE A 95 4.80 5.45 -1.08
C PHE A 95 5.41 4.18 -1.69
N VAL A 96 6.05 4.29 -2.86
CA VAL A 96 6.75 3.17 -3.50
C VAL A 96 7.92 2.71 -2.64
N GLY A 97 8.70 3.63 -2.08
CA GLY A 97 9.79 3.31 -1.16
C GLY A 97 9.31 2.55 0.07
N MET A 98 8.21 3.00 0.69
CA MET A 98 7.57 2.27 1.78
C MET A 98 7.14 0.87 1.36
N GLY A 99 6.45 0.72 0.22
CA GLY A 99 6.01 -0.59 -0.27
C GLY A 99 7.17 -1.53 -0.60
N LEU A 100 8.20 -1.03 -1.31
CA LEU A 100 9.38 -1.80 -1.69
C LEU A 100 10.25 -2.20 -0.50
N SER A 101 10.17 -1.49 0.64
CA SER A 101 10.82 -1.92 1.86
C SER A 101 10.39 -3.33 2.30
N GLY A 102 9.20 -3.78 1.89
CA GLY A 102 8.67 -5.13 2.11
C GLY A 102 9.44 -6.25 1.40
N VAL A 103 10.28 -5.93 0.40
CA VAL A 103 11.14 -6.93 -0.24
C VAL A 103 12.13 -7.54 0.77
N VAL A 104 12.64 -6.73 1.71
CA VAL A 104 13.60 -7.19 2.72
C VAL A 104 12.99 -8.28 3.64
N PRO A 105 11.86 -8.04 4.35
CA PRO A 105 11.24 -9.08 5.14
C PRO A 105 10.72 -10.24 4.29
N ALA A 106 10.30 -10.03 3.04
CA ALA A 106 9.87 -11.12 2.16
C ALA A 106 11.02 -12.07 1.78
N VAL A 107 12.20 -11.54 1.44
CA VAL A 107 13.40 -12.35 1.16
C VAL A 107 13.85 -13.08 2.41
N HIS A 108 13.88 -12.39 3.55
CA HIS A 108 14.23 -13.00 4.83
C HIS A 108 13.26 -14.14 5.17
N ALA A 109 11.95 -13.90 5.06
CA ALA A 109 10.90 -14.90 5.27
C ALA A 109 11.07 -16.13 4.37
N ALA A 110 11.36 -15.92 3.08
CA ALA A 110 11.54 -17.00 2.12
C ALA A 110 12.80 -17.83 2.40
N ALA A 111 13.86 -17.20 2.91
CA ALA A 111 15.09 -17.88 3.29
C ALA A 111 14.91 -18.75 4.54
N VAL A 112 14.28 -18.23 5.60
CA VAL A 112 14.10 -18.97 6.86
C VAL A 112 12.97 -19.99 6.81
N ASN A 113 11.93 -19.75 6.00
CA ASN A 113 10.80 -20.67 5.82
C ASN A 113 10.86 -21.36 4.45
N TRP A 114 12.05 -21.81 4.03
CA TRP A 114 12.25 -22.37 2.68
C TRP A 114 11.34 -23.58 2.39
N HIS A 115 11.07 -24.40 3.41
CA HIS A 115 10.29 -25.63 3.30
C HIS A 115 8.77 -25.45 3.43
N GLU A 116 8.28 -24.23 3.68
CA GLU A 116 6.84 -23.97 3.85
C GLU A 116 6.10 -24.19 2.52
N PRO A 117 5.18 -25.18 2.40
CA PRO A 117 4.53 -25.54 1.14
C PRO A 117 3.70 -24.39 0.54
N ARG A 118 3.18 -23.48 1.38
CA ARG A 118 2.34 -22.37 0.94
C ARG A 118 3.12 -21.12 0.56
N ARG A 119 4.44 -21.10 0.78
CA ARG A 119 5.33 -19.97 0.47
C ARG A 119 5.12 -19.43 -0.94
N ASN A 120 5.11 -20.31 -1.94
CA ASN A 120 5.00 -19.88 -3.35
C ASN A 120 3.64 -19.23 -3.65
N VAL A 121 2.56 -19.71 -3.04
CA VAL A 121 1.21 -19.12 -3.20
C VAL A 121 1.15 -17.75 -2.54
N THR A 122 1.68 -17.61 -1.32
CA THR A 122 1.78 -16.31 -0.63
C THR A 122 2.63 -15.31 -1.43
N LEU A 123 3.81 -15.72 -1.91
CA LEU A 123 4.67 -14.88 -2.74
C LEU A 123 4.00 -14.49 -4.06
N ALA A 124 3.17 -15.36 -4.65
CA ALA A 124 2.41 -15.03 -5.85
C ALA A 124 1.36 -13.93 -5.57
N TYR A 125 0.63 -14.02 -4.47
CA TYR A 125 -0.33 -12.97 -4.07
C TYR A 125 0.36 -11.65 -3.74
N GLU A 126 1.43 -11.67 -2.94
CA GLU A 126 2.19 -10.45 -2.60
C GLU A 126 2.91 -9.87 -3.83
N GLY A 127 3.38 -10.73 -4.75
CA GLY A 127 3.95 -10.32 -6.04
C GLY A 127 2.90 -9.68 -6.95
N ALA A 128 1.69 -10.23 -7.01
CA ALA A 128 0.57 -9.62 -7.73
C ALA A 128 0.14 -8.28 -7.13
N MET A 129 0.15 -8.14 -5.80
CA MET A 129 -0.03 -6.86 -5.12
C MET A 129 1.04 -5.85 -5.54
N ALA A 130 2.32 -6.22 -5.44
CA ALA A 130 3.44 -5.34 -5.78
C ALA A 130 3.38 -4.90 -7.25
N ALA A 131 3.11 -5.82 -8.18
CA ALA A 131 2.94 -5.51 -9.59
C ALA A 131 1.79 -4.53 -9.82
N SER A 132 0.63 -4.77 -9.18
CA SER A 132 -0.54 -3.89 -9.30
C SER A 132 -0.23 -2.47 -8.84
N TYR A 133 0.41 -2.30 -7.67
CA TYR A 133 0.77 -0.99 -7.15
C TYR A 133 1.84 -0.28 -7.98
N LEU A 134 2.85 -0.99 -8.48
CA LEU A 134 3.91 -0.40 -9.32
C LEU A 134 3.35 0.04 -10.67
N VAL A 135 2.56 -0.81 -11.33
CA VAL A 135 1.90 -0.48 -12.60
C VAL A 135 0.94 0.69 -12.40
N GLY A 136 0.12 0.67 -11.34
CA GLY A 136 -0.77 1.77 -11.02
C GLY A 136 -0.02 3.07 -10.79
N THR A 137 1.09 3.02 -10.06
CA THR A 137 1.93 4.20 -9.83
C THR A 137 2.54 4.72 -11.14
N ALA A 138 2.91 3.84 -12.08
CA ALA A 138 3.38 4.24 -13.39
C ALA A 138 2.29 5.01 -14.17
N PHE A 139 1.03 4.56 -14.14
CA PHE A 139 -0.10 5.31 -14.71
C PHE A 139 -0.27 6.68 -14.03
N TYR A 140 -0.26 6.72 -12.70
CA TYR A 140 -0.36 7.96 -11.92
C TYR A 140 0.72 8.98 -12.29
N LEU A 141 1.97 8.54 -12.46
CA LEU A 141 3.10 9.40 -12.78
C LEU A 141 3.10 9.87 -14.24
N THR A 142 2.85 8.96 -15.17
CA THR A 142 2.97 9.23 -16.61
C THR A 142 1.78 10.01 -17.18
N ARG A 143 0.61 9.93 -16.53
CA ARG A 143 -0.66 10.51 -17.00
C ARG A 143 -1.10 9.97 -18.36
N VAL A 144 -0.78 8.71 -18.63
CA VAL A 144 -1.23 7.99 -19.82
C VAL A 144 -2.55 7.30 -19.48
N PRO A 145 -3.58 7.31 -20.34
CA PRO A 145 -3.56 7.73 -21.75
C PRO A 145 -3.96 9.20 -22.02
N GLU A 146 -4.43 9.96 -21.03
CA GLU A 146 -4.91 11.34 -21.22
C GLU A 146 -3.83 12.30 -21.73
N ARG A 147 -2.56 12.01 -21.46
CA ARG A 147 -1.41 12.72 -22.03
C ARG A 147 -1.28 12.53 -23.54
N TRP A 148 -1.68 11.38 -24.08
CA TRP A 148 -1.58 11.08 -25.52
C TRP A 148 -2.76 11.63 -26.32
N ARG A 149 -3.96 11.66 -25.73
CA ARG A 149 -5.17 12.17 -26.36
C ARG A 149 -5.95 13.07 -25.38
N PRO A 150 -5.52 14.33 -25.19
CA PRO A 150 -6.24 15.28 -24.35
C PRO A 150 -7.70 15.43 -24.81
N GLY A 151 -8.66 15.49 -23.87
CA GLY A 151 -10.09 15.59 -24.16
C GLY A 151 -10.81 14.25 -24.35
N MET A 152 -10.09 13.17 -24.70
CA MET A 152 -10.71 11.85 -24.95
C MET A 152 -11.05 11.09 -23.67
N PHE A 153 -10.24 11.28 -22.62
CA PHE A 153 -10.32 10.51 -21.37
C PHE A 153 -10.83 11.34 -20.19
N ASP A 154 -11.54 12.45 -20.45
CA ASP A 154 -11.96 13.41 -19.43
C ASP A 154 -12.97 12.82 -18.43
N LEU A 155 -13.81 11.88 -18.89
CA LEU A 155 -14.83 11.21 -18.05
C LEU A 155 -14.41 9.81 -17.59
N CYS A 156 -13.84 9.01 -18.48
CA CYS A 156 -13.53 7.59 -18.23
C CYS A 156 -12.19 7.20 -18.85
N GLY A 157 -11.44 6.35 -18.16
CA GLY A 157 -10.18 5.77 -18.63
C GLY A 157 -8.94 6.64 -18.40
N GLN A 158 -9.05 7.74 -17.65
CA GLN A 158 -7.88 8.52 -17.23
C GLN A 158 -6.97 7.75 -16.29
N SER A 159 -5.67 8.07 -16.28
CA SER A 159 -4.65 7.35 -15.53
C SER A 159 -4.95 7.26 -14.03
N HIS A 160 -5.58 8.29 -13.45
CA HIS A 160 -5.94 8.31 -12.04
C HIS A 160 -7.07 7.31 -11.72
N GLN A 161 -8.02 7.08 -12.63
CA GLN A 161 -9.03 6.02 -12.48
C GLN A 161 -8.39 4.63 -12.58
N ILE A 162 -7.49 4.44 -13.56
CA ILE A 162 -6.74 3.19 -13.72
C ILE A 162 -5.90 2.89 -12.46
N PHE A 163 -5.26 3.92 -11.90
CA PHE A 163 -4.53 3.82 -10.64
C PHE A 163 -5.44 3.31 -9.51
N HIS A 164 -6.63 3.88 -9.30
CA HIS A 164 -7.56 3.40 -8.28
C HIS A 164 -7.99 1.93 -8.48
N LEU A 165 -8.26 1.52 -9.72
CA LEU A 165 -8.60 0.13 -10.02
C LEU A 165 -7.45 -0.83 -9.63
N LEU A 166 -6.22 -0.45 -9.94
CA LEU A 166 -5.04 -1.24 -9.58
C LEU A 166 -4.74 -1.22 -8.08
N VAL A 167 -5.10 -0.14 -7.37
CA VAL A 167 -5.04 -0.10 -5.91
C VAL A 167 -6.00 -1.12 -5.29
N ILE A 168 -7.23 -1.20 -5.80
CA ILE A 168 -8.23 -2.18 -5.36
C ILE A 168 -7.76 -3.61 -5.69
N ALA A 169 -7.28 -3.86 -6.91
CA ALA A 169 -6.75 -5.16 -7.32
C ALA A 169 -5.58 -5.60 -6.41
N GLY A 170 -4.65 -4.70 -6.12
CA GLY A 170 -3.54 -4.97 -5.20
C GLY A 170 -4.01 -5.28 -3.79
N ALA A 171 -4.98 -4.52 -3.26
CA ALA A 171 -5.55 -4.78 -1.94
C ALA A 171 -6.27 -6.14 -1.86
N LEU A 172 -6.97 -6.55 -2.93
CA LEU A 172 -7.61 -7.87 -3.04
C LEU A 172 -6.58 -9.00 -3.12
N ALA A 173 -5.50 -8.82 -3.89
CA ALA A 173 -4.41 -9.79 -3.96
C ALA A 173 -3.76 -9.99 -2.58
N HIS A 174 -3.45 -8.90 -1.87
CA HIS A 174 -2.93 -8.95 -0.50
C HIS A 174 -3.93 -9.58 0.48
N TYR A 175 -5.22 -9.31 0.33
CA TYR A 175 -6.25 -9.99 1.13
C TYR A 175 -6.26 -11.51 0.89
N GLY A 176 -6.00 -11.95 -0.34
CA GLY A 176 -5.75 -13.36 -0.67
C GLY A 176 -4.60 -13.95 0.13
N ALA A 177 -3.44 -13.27 0.18
CA ALA A 177 -2.32 -13.66 1.04
C ALA A 177 -2.70 -13.70 2.53
N ALA A 178 -3.44 -12.70 3.01
CA ALA A 178 -3.92 -12.65 4.39
C ALA A 178 -4.82 -13.85 4.76
N ILE A 179 -5.69 -14.30 3.84
CA ILE A 179 -6.50 -15.51 4.03
C ILE A 179 -5.60 -16.74 4.14
N VAL A 180 -4.53 -16.84 3.33
CA VAL A 180 -3.56 -17.93 3.45
C VAL A 180 -2.97 -17.94 4.85
N PHE A 181 -2.46 -16.81 5.36
CA PHE A 181 -1.93 -16.77 6.74
C PHE A 181 -2.97 -17.17 7.79
N LEU A 182 -4.20 -16.70 7.67
CA LEU A 182 -5.27 -17.02 8.62
C LEU A 182 -5.62 -18.50 8.68
N ARG A 183 -5.66 -19.19 7.53
CA ARG A 183 -5.97 -20.63 7.47
C ARG A 183 -4.89 -21.49 8.12
N VAL A 184 -3.68 -20.98 8.15
CA VAL A 184 -2.47 -21.71 8.53
C VAL A 184 -2.05 -21.39 9.96
N ARG A 185 -2.64 -20.36 10.56
CA ARG A 185 -2.33 -19.88 11.90
C ARG A 185 -2.29 -21.00 12.93
N ASP A 186 -3.28 -21.90 12.92
CA ASP A 186 -3.41 -22.94 13.93
C ASP A 186 -2.42 -24.10 13.72
N GLU A 187 -1.77 -24.18 12.55
CA GLU A 187 -0.69 -25.12 12.24
C GLU A 187 0.69 -24.55 12.56
N MET A 188 0.83 -23.24 12.60
CA MET A 188 2.11 -22.56 12.83
C MET A 188 2.35 -22.38 14.33
N GLY A 189 2.60 -23.48 15.04
CA GLY A 189 3.03 -23.48 16.43
C GLY A 189 4.54 -23.21 16.54
N CYS A 190 4.95 -22.41 17.53
CA CYS A 190 6.37 -22.32 17.88
C CYS A 190 6.78 -23.56 18.69
N PRO A 191 7.95 -24.17 18.41
CA PRO A 191 8.47 -25.22 19.27
C PRO A 191 8.60 -24.67 20.70
N ALA A 192 8.15 -25.44 21.68
CA ALA A 192 8.38 -25.11 23.08
C ALA A 192 9.89 -25.10 23.31
N ASN A 193 10.43 -23.95 23.72
CA ASN A 193 11.82 -23.83 24.16
C ASN A 193 12.04 -24.61 25.47
#